data_AF-A0A1Z8LUY5-F1
#
_entry.id   AF-A0A1Z8LUY5-F1
#
_cell.length_a   1.000
_cell.length_b   1.000
_cell.length_c   1.000
_cell.angle_alpha   90.00
_cell.angle_beta   90.00
_cell.angle_gamma   90.00
#
_symmetry.space_group_name_H-M   'P 1'
#
loop_
_entity.id
_entity.type
_entity.pdbx_description
1 polymer ?
#
loop_
_entity_poly.entity_id
_entity_poly.type
_entity_poly.pdbx_seq_one_letter_code
_entity_poly.pdbx_strand_id
1 'polypeptide(L)'
;MATKLRTFKDGAAFRLRDIVSAFRAQNSSGKPNQYEVQIFPPKGATTMGGISNREVSLRAESLIMPGRSLETQIASAGAITGPQREYVTQPLFAEEISMIIQSTAGLDDRKFFEQWQQLSYDVINFDAGYYNDYIGTLDIYLLNQNNEKTFGLKVEECYPKSIAGLNLAAGPTTEIRKTTVAWTFRKFSPLDAESQQTGGELVEPSQDTVKRNSLNLTPAQLASNFNAIPKGPVDD
;
A
#
# COMPACT_ATOMS: atom_id res chain seq x y z
N MET A 1 0.99 -56.69 -14.89
CA MET A 1 0.58 -55.36 -15.38
C MET A 1 1.33 -54.31 -14.56
N ALA A 2 2.32 -53.64 -15.14
CA ALA A 2 3.07 -52.57 -14.47
C ALA A 2 2.34 -51.24 -14.69
N THR A 3 1.75 -50.69 -13.64
CA THR A 3 1.15 -49.34 -13.67
C THR A 3 2.26 -48.32 -13.86
N LYS A 4 2.30 -47.72 -15.05
CA LYS A 4 3.23 -46.67 -15.43
C LYS A 4 3.02 -45.48 -14.48
N LEU A 5 3.96 -45.26 -13.55
CA LEU A 5 4.02 -44.05 -12.74
C LEU A 5 4.03 -42.85 -13.69
N ARG A 6 3.06 -41.96 -13.54
CA ARG A 6 3.00 -40.71 -14.30
C ARG A 6 4.28 -39.94 -14.01
N THR A 7 5.13 -39.77 -15.02
CA THR A 7 6.32 -38.93 -14.88
C THR A 7 5.86 -37.49 -14.65
N PHE A 8 6.42 -36.82 -13.66
CA PHE A 8 6.16 -35.42 -13.36
C PHE A 8 6.67 -34.60 -14.55
N LYS A 9 5.79 -34.30 -15.51
CA LYS A 9 6.11 -33.35 -16.56
C LYS A 9 6.04 -31.97 -15.92
N ASP A 10 7.23 -31.46 -15.66
CA ASP A 10 7.59 -30.25 -14.90
C ASP A 10 7.15 -28.94 -15.57
N GLY A 11 5.88 -28.86 -16.00
CA GLY A 11 5.30 -27.69 -16.68
C GLY A 11 5.02 -26.52 -15.75
N ALA A 12 5.03 -26.76 -14.44
CA ALA A 12 4.82 -25.76 -13.38
C ALA A 12 6.04 -25.63 -12.45
N ALA A 13 7.20 -26.20 -12.79
CA ALA A 13 8.42 -25.96 -12.03
C ALA A 13 8.88 -24.52 -12.23
N PHE A 14 9.05 -23.81 -11.12
CA PHE A 14 9.77 -22.55 -11.10
C PHE A 14 11.19 -22.78 -11.61
N ARG A 15 11.48 -22.31 -12.83
CA ARG A 15 12.83 -22.40 -13.37
C ARG A 15 13.68 -21.33 -12.69
N LEU A 16 14.94 -21.67 -12.44
CA LEU A 16 15.88 -20.75 -11.79
C LEU A 16 15.99 -19.41 -12.52
N ARG A 17 15.83 -19.41 -13.85
CA ARG A 17 15.83 -18.19 -14.67
C ARG A 17 14.61 -17.31 -14.42
N ASP A 18 13.45 -17.90 -14.19
CA ASP A 18 12.21 -17.16 -13.92
C ASP A 18 12.30 -16.49 -12.55
N ILE A 19 12.84 -17.20 -11.56
CA ILE A 19 13.15 -16.68 -10.22
C ILE A 19 14.14 -15.50 -10.31
N VAL A 20 15.27 -15.69 -11.01
CA VAL A 20 16.28 -14.63 -11.16
C VAL A 20 15.74 -13.43 -11.95
N SER A 21 14.85 -13.64 -12.91
CA SER A 21 14.22 -12.55 -13.67
C SER A 21 13.26 -11.73 -12.79
N ALA A 22 12.48 -12.38 -11.93
CA ALA A 22 11.61 -11.71 -10.96
C ALA A 22 12.42 -10.86 -9.99
N PHE A 23 13.58 -11.36 -9.54
CA PHE A 23 14.47 -10.64 -8.62
C PHE A 23 15.37 -9.57 -9.27
N ARG A 24 15.41 -9.47 -10.59
CA ARG A 24 16.19 -8.44 -11.31
C ARG A 24 15.32 -7.34 -11.90
N ALA A 25 14.00 -7.46 -11.79
CA ALA A 25 13.09 -6.40 -12.17
C ALA A 25 13.41 -5.12 -11.39
N GLN A 26 13.19 -3.96 -12.01
CA GLN A 26 13.56 -2.64 -11.46
C GLN A 26 12.85 -2.33 -10.12
N ASN A 27 11.75 -3.03 -9.82
CA ASN A 27 10.99 -3.00 -8.56
C ASN A 27 11.10 -4.30 -7.75
N SER A 28 12.16 -5.10 -7.94
CA SER A 28 12.28 -6.45 -7.37
C SER A 28 12.17 -6.50 -5.85
N SER A 29 12.76 -5.53 -5.15
CA SER A 29 12.89 -5.59 -3.69
C SER A 29 12.76 -4.18 -3.11
N GLY A 30 11.70 -3.97 -2.33
CA GLY A 30 11.53 -2.75 -1.53
C GLY A 30 12.45 -2.77 -0.31
N LYS A 31 13.12 -1.64 -0.05
CA LYS A 31 13.94 -1.49 1.16
C LYS A 31 13.09 -0.91 2.30
N PRO A 32 13.17 -1.42 3.53
CA PRO A 32 12.35 -0.91 4.65
C PRO A 32 12.59 0.56 5.00
N ASN A 33 13.74 1.13 4.65
CA ASN A 33 14.07 2.53 4.90
C ASN A 33 13.56 3.49 3.80
N GLN A 34 12.94 2.97 2.74
CA GLN A 34 12.41 3.76 1.63
C GLN A 34 10.90 3.96 1.83
N TYR A 35 10.57 4.89 2.71
CA TYR A 35 9.19 5.25 2.99
C TYR A 35 9.07 6.74 3.28
N GLU A 36 7.87 7.25 3.08
CA GLU A 36 7.46 8.61 3.42
C GLU A 36 6.16 8.51 4.22
N VAL A 37 6.06 9.25 5.31
CA VAL A 37 4.81 9.41 6.05
C VAL A 37 4.40 10.86 5.94
N GLN A 38 3.13 11.12 5.69
CA GLN A 38 2.54 12.45 5.72
C GLN A 38 1.46 12.48 6.79
N ILE A 39 1.65 13.37 7.76
CA ILE A 39 0.77 13.53 8.91
C ILE A 39 -0.17 14.70 8.66
N PHE A 40 -1.48 14.46 8.72
CA PHE A 40 -2.50 15.50 8.56
C PHE A 40 -3.34 15.62 9.84
N PRO A 41 -3.11 16.65 10.66
CA PRO A 41 -3.89 16.87 11.87
C PRO A 41 -5.33 17.35 11.55
N PRO A 42 -6.25 17.30 12.53
CA PRO A 42 -7.66 17.68 12.35
C PRO A 42 -7.84 19.10 11.81
N LYS A 43 -9.01 19.32 11.20
CA LYS A 43 -9.49 20.64 10.73
C LYS A 43 -8.53 21.37 9.76
N GLY A 44 -7.64 20.64 9.09
CA GLY A 44 -6.66 21.22 8.17
C GLY A 44 -5.60 22.06 8.88
N ALA A 45 -5.36 21.85 10.17
CA ALA A 45 -4.30 22.54 10.88
C ALA A 45 -2.94 22.23 10.20
N THR A 46 -2.17 23.25 9.88
CA THR A 46 -0.85 23.05 9.24
C THR A 46 0.29 23.10 10.25
N THR A 47 0.01 23.63 11.45
CA THR A 47 0.98 23.84 12.52
C THR A 47 0.34 23.56 13.87
N MET A 48 1.01 22.77 14.71
CA MET A 48 0.67 22.61 16.13
C MET A 48 1.98 22.57 16.92
N GLY A 49 1.99 23.04 18.16
CA GLY A 49 3.17 23.00 19.02
C GLY A 49 4.34 23.85 18.53
N GLY A 50 4.11 24.76 17.59
CA GLY A 50 5.14 25.60 16.96
C GLY A 50 5.90 24.95 15.81
N ILE A 51 5.50 23.75 15.38
CA ILE A 51 6.11 23.01 14.25
C ILE A 51 5.06 22.68 13.19
N SER A 52 5.46 22.67 11.93
CA SER A 52 4.57 22.30 10.83
C SER A 52 4.37 20.79 10.72
N ASN A 53 3.22 20.39 10.18
CA ASN A 53 2.91 18.99 9.92
C ASN A 53 3.96 18.31 9.01
N ARG A 54 4.49 19.04 8.02
CA ARG A 54 5.56 18.58 7.13
C ARG A 54 6.87 18.35 7.88
N GLU A 55 7.26 19.25 8.78
CA GLU A 55 8.49 19.10 9.57
C GLU A 55 8.41 17.92 10.52
N VAL A 56 7.26 17.69 11.16
CA VAL A 56 7.05 16.49 12.01
C VAL A 56 7.09 15.22 11.17
N SER A 57 6.47 15.24 9.99
CA SER A 57 6.47 14.12 9.04
C SER A 57 7.88 13.72 8.59
N LEU A 58 8.75 14.70 8.31
CA LEU A 58 10.15 14.46 7.93
C LEU A 58 11.00 13.86 9.06
N ARG A 59 10.55 13.97 10.31
CA ARG A 59 11.25 13.44 11.50
C ARG A 59 10.83 12.02 11.86
N ALA A 60 9.87 11.43 11.15
CA ALA A 60 9.49 10.04 11.33
C ALA A 60 10.69 9.13 11.02
N GLU A 61 11.17 8.40 12.03
CA GLU A 61 12.33 7.52 11.94
C GLU A 61 11.94 6.07 11.62
N SER A 62 10.82 5.62 12.20
CA SER A 62 10.25 4.31 11.88
C SER A 62 8.75 4.28 12.13
N LEU A 63 8.09 3.40 11.40
CA LEU A 63 6.66 3.15 11.50
C LEU A 63 6.41 1.66 11.28
N ILE A 64 5.47 1.10 12.02
CA ILE A 64 4.90 -0.22 11.70
C ILE A 64 3.60 0.02 10.93
N MET A 65 3.55 -0.44 9.67
CA MET A 65 2.31 -0.42 8.89
C MET A 65 1.26 -1.32 9.56
N PRO A 66 -0.03 -0.93 9.56
CA PRO A 66 -1.07 -1.73 10.18
C PRO A 66 -1.27 -3.04 9.40
N GLY A 67 -1.44 -4.14 10.15
CA GLY A 67 -1.81 -5.43 9.59
C GLY A 67 -3.29 -5.50 9.23
N ARG A 68 -3.67 -6.55 8.51
CA ARG A 68 -5.07 -6.90 8.24
C ARG A 68 -5.36 -8.24 8.90
N SER A 69 -6.35 -8.28 9.75
CA SER A 69 -6.86 -9.52 10.34
C SER A 69 -8.33 -9.70 10.02
N LEU A 70 -8.77 -10.96 10.00
CA LEU A 70 -10.14 -11.36 9.71
C LEU A 70 -10.64 -12.20 10.88
N GLU A 71 -11.85 -11.92 11.35
CA GLU A 71 -12.52 -12.79 12.31
C GLU A 71 -13.20 -13.94 11.57
N THR A 72 -13.02 -15.16 12.07
CA THR A 72 -13.62 -16.38 11.53
C THR A 72 -14.55 -17.03 12.54
N GLN A 73 -15.60 -17.69 12.03
CA GLN A 73 -16.51 -18.50 12.84
C GLN A 73 -16.64 -19.90 12.25
N ILE A 74 -16.81 -20.89 13.12
CA ILE A 74 -16.92 -22.29 12.74
C ILE A 74 -18.28 -22.54 12.07
N ALA A 75 -18.25 -23.16 10.91
CA ALA A 75 -19.38 -23.37 10.01
C ALA A 75 -20.49 -24.31 10.54
N SER A 76 -20.30 -25.04 11.64
CA SER A 76 -21.29 -26.04 12.05
C SER A 76 -21.35 -26.29 13.54
N ALA A 77 -22.52 -26.06 14.10
CA ALA A 77 -22.98 -26.62 15.37
C ALA A 77 -23.69 -27.99 15.16
N GLY A 78 -23.14 -28.92 14.37
CA GLY A 78 -23.80 -30.24 14.24
C GLY A 78 -23.26 -31.31 13.28
N ALA A 79 -22.20 -31.08 12.48
CA ALA A 79 -21.70 -32.12 11.55
C ALA A 79 -20.56 -32.96 12.17
N ILE A 80 -20.87 -34.21 12.54
CA ILE A 80 -19.98 -35.14 13.28
C ILE A 80 -19.03 -35.93 12.33
N THR A 81 -18.75 -35.46 11.10
CA THR A 81 -17.76 -36.14 10.24
C THR A 81 -17.10 -35.17 9.24
N GLY A 82 -15.78 -35.05 9.35
CA GLY A 82 -14.90 -34.24 8.48
C GLY A 82 -14.21 -33.08 9.21
N PRO A 83 -13.15 -32.48 8.63
CA PRO A 83 -12.53 -31.28 9.18
C PRO A 83 -13.53 -30.11 9.25
N GLN A 84 -13.57 -29.43 10.39
CA GLN A 84 -14.39 -28.23 10.55
C GLN A 84 -13.93 -27.14 9.59
N ARG A 85 -14.88 -26.48 8.94
CA ARG A 85 -14.64 -25.33 8.07
C ARG A 85 -14.90 -24.05 8.85
N GLU A 86 -14.14 -23.02 8.53
CA GLU A 86 -14.34 -21.67 9.05
C GLU A 86 -14.82 -20.75 7.94
N TYR A 87 -15.72 -19.82 8.26
CA TYR A 87 -16.12 -18.74 7.37
C TYR A 87 -15.73 -17.39 7.98
N VAL A 88 -15.26 -16.47 7.13
CA VAL A 88 -14.91 -15.11 7.53
C VAL A 88 -16.19 -14.32 7.84
N THR A 89 -16.23 -13.70 9.01
CA THR A 89 -17.38 -12.91 9.48
C THR A 89 -17.15 -11.42 9.31
N GLN A 90 -16.01 -10.89 9.78
CA GLN A 90 -15.71 -9.46 9.69
C GLN A 90 -14.21 -9.16 9.56
N PRO A 91 -13.83 -8.06 8.87
CA PRO A 91 -12.49 -7.54 8.94
C PRO A 91 -12.25 -6.83 10.27
N LEU A 92 -11.08 -7.05 10.86
CA LEU A 92 -10.66 -6.38 12.09
C LEU A 92 -9.62 -5.31 11.75
N PHE A 93 -9.83 -4.12 12.32
CA PHE A 93 -8.94 -2.97 12.23
C PHE A 93 -8.37 -2.55 13.59
N ALA A 94 -8.34 -3.48 14.56
CA ALA A 94 -8.07 -3.20 15.97
C ALA A 94 -6.58 -3.01 16.31
N GLU A 95 -5.70 -2.91 15.32
CA GLU A 95 -4.27 -2.73 15.54
C GLU A 95 -3.93 -1.26 15.76
N GLU A 96 -2.84 -1.01 16.48
CA GLU A 96 -2.31 0.33 16.73
C GLU A 96 -1.07 0.55 15.87
N ILE A 97 -0.96 1.71 15.25
CA ILE A 97 0.24 2.09 14.49
C ILE A 97 1.24 2.68 15.47
N SER A 98 2.41 2.05 15.61
CA SER A 98 3.52 2.59 16.41
C SER A 98 4.48 3.35 15.51
N MET A 99 4.69 4.63 15.83
CA MET A 99 5.57 5.54 15.12
C MET A 99 6.66 6.06 16.07
N ILE A 100 7.91 6.07 15.60
CA ILE A 100 9.03 6.67 16.32
C ILE A 100 9.46 7.92 15.57
N ILE A 101 9.58 9.04 16.29
CA ILE A 101 9.96 10.33 15.73
C ILE A 101 11.23 10.82 16.43
N GLN A 102 12.16 11.35 15.65
CA GLN A 102 13.36 12.00 16.18
C GLN A 102 13.01 13.34 16.77
N SER A 103 13.25 13.47 18.07
CA SER A 103 12.83 14.65 18.81
C SER A 103 13.80 15.80 18.69
N THR A 104 13.24 17.00 18.62
CA THR A 104 14.01 18.24 18.61
C THR A 104 14.51 18.56 20.02
N ALA A 105 15.53 19.41 20.15
CA ALA A 105 16.04 19.84 21.45
C ALA A 105 14.94 20.44 22.36
N GLY A 106 14.00 21.18 21.77
CA GLY A 106 12.84 21.79 22.43
C GLY A 106 11.61 20.89 22.59
N LEU A 107 11.67 19.63 22.13
CA LEU A 107 10.56 18.67 22.12
C LEU A 107 9.31 19.18 21.39
N ASP A 108 9.50 19.99 20.33
CA ASP A 108 8.39 20.61 19.61
C ASP A 108 7.54 19.57 18.86
N ASP A 109 8.15 18.46 18.45
CA ASP A 109 7.46 17.25 17.95
C ASP A 109 6.54 16.66 19.02
N ARG A 110 7.01 16.52 20.26
CA ARG A 110 6.18 16.04 21.38
C ARG A 110 5.03 17.01 21.66
N LYS A 111 5.29 18.32 21.69
CA LYS A 111 4.25 19.35 21.88
C LYS A 111 3.18 19.28 20.79
N PHE A 112 3.58 19.01 19.54
CA PHE A 112 2.63 18.82 18.43
C PHE A 112 1.63 17.71 18.74
N PHE A 113 2.09 16.53 19.17
CA PHE A 113 1.20 15.42 19.52
C PHE A 113 0.41 15.66 20.80
N GLU A 114 1.01 16.28 21.82
CA GLU A 114 0.31 16.62 23.06
C GLU A 114 -0.83 17.61 22.79
N GLN A 115 -0.61 18.63 21.95
CA GLN A 115 -1.66 19.56 21.55
C GLN A 115 -2.75 18.87 20.72
N TRP A 116 -2.40 17.92 19.86
CA TRP A 116 -3.39 17.10 19.16
C TRP A 116 -4.21 16.28 20.17
N GLN A 117 -3.57 15.64 21.15
CA GLN A 117 -4.30 14.92 22.21
C GLN A 117 -5.21 15.83 23.03
N GLN A 118 -4.80 17.07 23.31
CA GLN A 118 -5.62 18.06 24.00
C GLN A 118 -6.89 18.45 23.22
N LEU A 119 -7.02 18.11 21.93
CA LEU A 119 -8.29 18.29 21.21
C LEU A 119 -9.33 17.23 21.60
N SER A 120 -8.91 16.12 22.20
CA SER A 120 -9.80 15.01 22.58
C SER A 120 -10.40 15.16 23.98
N TYR A 121 -9.97 16.14 24.77
CA TYR A 121 -10.53 16.41 26.09
C TYR A 121 -10.37 17.89 26.47
N ASP A 122 -11.29 18.40 27.29
CA ASP A 122 -11.15 19.73 27.90
C ASP A 122 -10.07 19.68 29.00
N VAL A 123 -9.07 20.56 28.91
CA VAL A 123 -7.96 20.63 29.88
C VAL A 123 -8.42 21.07 31.28
N ILE A 124 -9.55 21.77 31.38
CA ILE A 124 -10.08 22.27 32.66
C ILE A 124 -11.00 21.23 33.31
N ASN A 125 -11.99 20.74 32.56
CA ASN A 125 -13.03 19.85 33.10
C ASN A 125 -12.72 18.36 32.89
N PHE A 126 -11.73 18.02 32.08
CA PHE A 126 -11.38 16.64 31.68
C PHE A 126 -12.51 15.89 30.94
N ASP A 127 -13.50 16.63 30.44
CA ASP A 127 -14.58 16.06 29.64
C ASP A 127 -14.08 15.70 28.24
N ALA A 128 -14.54 14.56 27.72
CA ALA A 128 -14.15 14.11 26.38
C ALA A 128 -14.72 15.04 25.30
N GLY A 129 -13.86 15.46 24.37
CA GLY A 129 -14.22 16.24 23.20
C GLY A 129 -14.96 15.41 22.15
N TYR A 130 -15.55 16.08 21.16
CA TYR A 130 -16.25 15.40 20.07
C TYR A 130 -15.26 14.65 19.18
N TYR A 131 -15.60 13.42 18.79
CA TYR A 131 -14.76 12.57 17.94
C TYR A 131 -14.26 13.29 16.68
N ASN A 132 -15.15 14.01 16.00
CA ASN A 132 -14.83 14.73 14.76
C ASN A 132 -13.86 15.91 14.94
N ASP A 133 -13.64 16.37 16.18
CA ASP A 133 -12.78 17.54 16.45
C ASP A 133 -11.29 17.19 16.50
N TYR A 134 -10.96 15.93 16.78
CA TYR A 134 -9.57 15.47 16.97
C TYR A 134 -9.14 14.38 15.99
N ILE A 135 -10.01 13.87 15.12
CA ILE A 135 -9.60 12.93 14.07
C ILE A 135 -8.82 13.62 12.95
N GLY A 136 -7.72 13.01 12.55
CA GLY A 136 -6.96 13.39 11.36
C GLY A 136 -6.80 12.21 10.39
N THR A 137 -5.81 12.34 9.52
CA THR A 137 -5.46 11.31 8.53
C THR A 137 -3.95 11.14 8.45
N LEU A 138 -3.49 9.92 8.17
CA LEU A 138 -2.09 9.62 7.88
C LEU A 138 -1.99 8.99 6.50
N ASP A 139 -1.10 9.50 5.66
CA ASP A 139 -0.75 8.84 4.41
C ASP A 139 0.65 8.25 4.53
N ILE A 140 0.78 6.96 4.22
CA ILE A 140 2.04 6.22 4.27
C ILE A 140 2.38 5.77 2.86
N TYR A 141 3.54 6.14 2.37
CA TYR A 141 4.01 5.81 1.04
C TYR A 141 5.28 4.96 1.12
N LEU A 142 5.33 3.91 0.31
CA LEU A 142 6.56 3.18 0.02
C LEU A 142 7.19 3.76 -1.24
N LEU A 143 8.50 3.97 -1.17
CA LEU A 143 9.29 4.57 -2.23
C LEU A 143 10.11 3.49 -2.95
N ASN A 144 10.27 3.62 -4.26
CA ASN A 144 11.24 2.82 -5.01
C ASN A 144 12.66 3.41 -4.88
N GLN A 145 13.63 2.79 -5.54
CA GLN A 145 15.02 3.25 -5.55
C GLN A 145 15.20 4.64 -6.20
N ASN A 146 14.25 5.08 -7.02
CA ASN A 146 14.23 6.39 -7.66
C ASN A 146 13.43 7.44 -6.86
N ASN A 147 13.00 7.11 -5.63
CA ASN A 147 12.12 7.92 -4.78
C ASN A 147 10.72 8.19 -5.36
N GLU A 148 10.25 7.33 -6.26
CA GLU A 148 8.88 7.39 -6.76
C GLU A 148 7.96 6.55 -5.87
N LYS A 149 6.76 7.07 -5.60
CA LYS A 149 5.74 6.41 -4.80
C LYS A 149 5.23 5.17 -5.55
N THR A 150 5.42 4.00 -4.95
CA THR A 150 5.04 2.71 -5.57
C THR A 150 3.81 2.09 -4.93
N PHE A 151 3.65 2.31 -3.63
CA PHE A 151 2.50 1.86 -2.87
C PHE A 151 2.12 2.94 -1.85
N GLY A 152 0.83 3.21 -1.71
CA GLY A 152 0.32 4.13 -0.70
C GLY A 152 -0.77 3.50 0.17
N LEU A 153 -0.79 3.89 1.44
CA LEU A 153 -1.82 3.54 2.40
C LEU A 153 -2.36 4.81 3.04
N LYS A 154 -3.67 5.01 2.95
CA LYS A 154 -4.39 6.07 3.65
C LYS A 154 -5.02 5.52 4.91
N VAL A 155 -4.67 6.08 6.05
CA VAL A 155 -5.25 5.79 7.34
C VAL A 155 -6.28 6.87 7.65
N GLU A 156 -7.53 6.46 7.83
CA GLU A 156 -8.65 7.36 8.05
C GLU A 156 -9.06 7.38 9.52
N GLU A 157 -9.48 8.57 9.96
CA GLU A 157 -10.00 8.84 11.30
C GLU A 157 -9.02 8.43 12.41
N CYS A 158 -7.76 8.88 12.28
CA CYS A 158 -6.69 8.53 13.21
C CYS A 158 -6.35 9.67 14.18
N TYR A 159 -5.87 9.30 15.36
CA TYR A 159 -5.38 10.25 16.36
C TYR A 159 -4.33 9.59 17.27
N PRO A 160 -3.42 10.37 17.87
CA PRO A 160 -2.43 9.84 18.80
C PRO A 160 -3.13 9.39 20.09
N LYS A 161 -3.16 8.09 20.37
CA LYS A 161 -3.77 7.53 21.57
C LYS A 161 -2.85 7.63 22.78
N SER A 162 -1.56 7.35 22.58
CA SER A 162 -0.57 7.49 23.65
C SER A 162 0.75 8.04 23.12
N ILE A 163 1.40 8.85 23.96
CA ILE A 163 2.73 9.40 23.71
C ILE A 163 3.62 8.84 24.82
N ALA A 164 4.64 8.06 24.44
CA ALA A 164 5.51 7.43 25.41
C ALA A 164 6.28 8.46 26.25
N GLY A 165 6.61 8.12 27.48
CA GLY A 165 7.49 8.93 28.33
C GLY A 165 8.88 9.06 27.70
N LEU A 166 9.50 10.23 27.88
CA LEU A 166 10.89 10.43 27.45
C LEU A 166 11.84 9.94 28.55
N ASN A 167 12.74 9.03 28.20
CA ASN A 167 13.80 8.61 29.11
C ASN A 167 14.91 9.67 29.13
N LEU A 168 15.14 10.28 30.30
CA LEU A 168 16.18 11.29 30.50
C LEU A 168 17.24 10.73 31.45
N ALA A 169 18.45 10.53 30.93
CA ALA A 169 19.60 10.07 31.70
C ALA A 169 20.75 11.08 31.59
N ALA A 170 21.42 11.37 32.71
CA ALA A 170 22.53 12.32 32.77
C ALA A 170 23.90 11.72 32.37
N GLY A 171 23.95 10.42 32.08
CA GLY A 171 25.17 9.74 31.63
C GLY A 171 25.54 10.10 30.19
N PRO A 172 26.78 9.80 29.77
CA PRO A 172 27.18 9.96 28.37
C PRO A 172 26.29 9.10 27.48
N THR A 173 25.70 9.71 26.46
CA THR A 173 24.85 9.02 25.47
C THR A 173 25.24 9.42 24.05
N THR A 174 25.18 8.45 23.13
CA THR A 174 25.36 8.67 21.69
C THR A 174 24.02 8.71 20.94
N GLU A 175 22.91 8.46 21.63
CA GLU A 175 21.58 8.39 21.03
C GLU A 175 20.91 9.77 20.99
N ILE A 176 20.18 10.00 19.89
CA ILE A 176 19.28 11.15 19.75
C ILE A 176 17.98 10.84 20.51
N ARG A 177 17.38 11.85 21.13
CA ARG A 177 16.08 11.71 21.81
C ARG A 177 15.01 11.30 20.81
N LYS A 178 14.17 10.34 21.18
CA LYS A 178 13.07 9.84 20.35
C LYS A 178 11.77 9.93 21.12
N THR A 179 10.71 10.30 20.42
CA THR A 179 9.34 10.25 20.93
C THR A 179 8.60 9.14 20.19
N THR A 180 8.11 8.16 20.94
CA THR A 180 7.25 7.10 20.41
C THR A 180 5.80 7.51 20.57
N VAL A 181 5.06 7.48 19.47
CA VAL A 181 3.64 7.82 19.41
C VAL A 181 2.89 6.61 18.89
N ALA A 182 1.84 6.24 19.63
CA ALA A 182 0.99 5.13 19.27
C ALA A 182 -0.38 5.68 18.81
N TRP A 183 -0.78 5.27 17.61
CA TRP A 183 -1.89 5.84 16.85
C TRP A 183 -3.02 4.84 16.73
N THR A 184 -4.21 5.27 17.11
CA THR A 184 -5.43 4.54 16.83
C THR A 184 -6.10 5.12 15.59
N PHE A 185 -6.82 4.29 14.86
CA PHE A 185 -7.49 4.63 13.62
C PHE A 185 -8.75 3.78 13.46
N ARG A 186 -9.65 4.19 12.57
CA ARG A 186 -10.87 3.42 12.30
C ARG A 186 -10.69 2.39 11.19
N LYS A 187 -10.05 2.80 10.11
CA LYS A 187 -9.80 1.96 8.93
C LYS A 187 -8.63 2.51 8.13
N PHE A 188 -8.09 1.68 7.25
CA PHE A 188 -7.14 2.11 6.25
C PHE A 188 -7.50 1.53 4.89
N SER A 189 -7.16 2.26 3.83
CA SER A 189 -7.38 1.87 2.45
C SER A 189 -6.10 2.09 1.64
N PRO A 190 -5.79 1.19 0.69
CA PRO A 190 -4.71 1.45 -0.26
C PRO A 190 -5.04 2.70 -1.09
N LEU A 191 -4.08 3.59 -1.30
CA LEU A 191 -4.23 4.80 -2.10
C LEU A 191 -4.23 4.50 -3.61
N ASP A 192 -3.61 3.40 -4.02
CA ASP A 192 -3.63 2.93 -5.42
C ASP A 192 -4.97 2.28 -5.84
N ALA A 193 -5.98 2.35 -4.96
CA ALA A 193 -7.24 1.64 -5.08
C ALA A 193 -8.37 2.41 -5.78
N GLU A 194 -8.02 3.28 -6.72
CA GLU A 194 -8.98 3.69 -7.75
C GLU A 194 -9.43 2.48 -8.63
N SER A 195 -8.85 1.28 -8.41
CA SER A 195 -9.20 0.01 -9.05
C SER A 195 -9.92 -1.03 -8.17
N GLN A 196 -10.03 -0.85 -6.84
CA GLN A 196 -10.58 -1.92 -5.95
C GLN A 196 -11.98 -1.60 -5.39
N GLN A 197 -12.54 -0.42 -5.69
CA GLN A 197 -13.94 -0.08 -5.43
C GLN A 197 -14.81 -0.15 -6.69
N THR A 198 -14.51 -1.05 -7.64
CA THR A 198 -15.55 -1.51 -8.58
C THR A 198 -16.06 -2.85 -8.06
N GLY A 199 -16.97 -2.78 -7.09
CA GLY A 199 -17.71 -3.93 -6.62
C GLY A 199 -18.59 -4.47 -7.76
N GLY A 200 -18.11 -5.52 -8.42
CA GLY A 200 -18.94 -6.48 -9.13
C GLY A 200 -19.45 -6.06 -10.51
N GLU A 201 -18.57 -6.04 -11.51
CA GLU A 201 -18.97 -6.48 -12.84
C GLU A 201 -17.92 -7.49 -13.32
N LEU A 202 -18.32 -8.76 -13.39
CA LEU A 202 -17.56 -9.80 -14.05
C LEU A 202 -17.55 -9.43 -15.54
N VAL A 203 -16.57 -8.64 -15.97
CA VAL A 203 -16.31 -8.41 -17.38
C VAL A 203 -15.88 -9.74 -17.96
N GLU A 204 -16.81 -10.43 -18.62
CA GLU A 204 -16.51 -11.60 -19.44
C GLU A 204 -15.42 -11.21 -20.46
N PRO A 205 -14.40 -12.05 -20.69
CA PRO A 205 -13.41 -11.75 -21.71
C PRO A 205 -14.09 -11.81 -23.09
N SER A 206 -14.44 -10.66 -23.64
CA SER A 206 -14.86 -10.52 -25.04
C SER A 206 -13.73 -11.06 -25.94
N GLN A 207 -14.05 -12.05 -26.76
CA GLN A 207 -13.14 -12.80 -27.61
C GLN A 207 -12.56 -11.99 -28.79
N ASP A 208 -11.99 -10.81 -28.57
CA ASP A 208 -11.61 -9.92 -29.69
C ASP A 208 -10.14 -9.52 -29.77
N THR A 209 -9.24 -10.16 -29.01
CA THR A 209 -7.79 -9.91 -29.15
C THR A 209 -7.02 -11.11 -29.67
N VAL A 210 -7.41 -11.62 -30.84
CA VAL A 210 -6.52 -12.42 -31.71
C VAL A 210 -6.69 -11.98 -33.17
N LYS A 211 -6.31 -10.74 -33.51
CA LYS A 211 -5.86 -10.45 -34.87
C LYS A 211 -4.38 -10.81 -34.95
N ARG A 212 -4.11 -12.09 -35.20
CA ARG A 212 -2.80 -12.53 -35.71
C ARG A 212 -2.59 -11.79 -37.02
N ASN A 213 -1.55 -10.95 -37.05
CA ASN A 213 -1.04 -10.38 -38.28
C ASN A 213 -0.37 -11.51 -39.08
N SER A 214 -1.17 -12.35 -39.73
CA SER A 214 -0.72 -13.30 -40.73
C SER A 214 -0.92 -12.64 -42.10
N LEU A 215 0.18 -12.30 -42.75
CA LEU A 215 0.25 -11.97 -44.17
C LEU A 215 -0.21 -13.20 -44.98
N ASN A 216 -1.53 -13.39 -45.12
CA ASN A 216 -2.12 -14.34 -46.04
C ASN A 216 -2.93 -13.56 -47.07
N LEU A 217 -2.22 -12.91 -47.98
CA LEU A 217 -2.81 -12.40 -49.21
C LEU A 217 -3.36 -13.58 -50.01
N THR A 218 -4.60 -13.48 -50.46
CA THR A 218 -5.22 -14.45 -51.35
C THR A 218 -4.63 -14.30 -52.76
N PRO A 219 -4.57 -15.37 -53.59
CA PRO A 219 -3.90 -15.32 -54.90
C PRO A 219 -4.49 -14.31 -55.90
N ALA A 220 -5.67 -13.75 -55.63
CA ALA A 220 -6.34 -12.80 -56.50
C ALA A 220 -5.79 -11.36 -56.41
N GLN A 221 -5.05 -11.00 -55.35
CA GLN A 221 -4.54 -9.64 -55.15
C GLN A 221 -3.08 -9.42 -55.60
N LEU A 222 -2.41 -10.46 -56.11
CA LEU A 222 -1.06 -10.37 -56.67
C LEU A 222 -1.02 -10.08 -58.19
N ALA A 223 -2.15 -10.18 -58.89
CA ALA A 223 -2.20 -10.00 -60.35
C ALA A 223 -2.47 -8.55 -60.82
N SER A 224 -2.90 -7.64 -59.93
CA SER A 224 -3.18 -6.24 -60.30
C SER A 224 -1.97 -5.31 -60.24
N ASN A 225 -0.83 -5.77 -59.71
CA ASN A 225 0.35 -4.91 -59.49
C ASN A 225 1.48 -5.11 -60.52
N PHE A 226 1.24 -5.82 -61.62
CA PHE A 226 2.27 -6.12 -62.62
C PHE A 226 2.06 -5.49 -64.01
N ASN A 227 1.10 -4.59 -64.19
CA ASN A 227 0.91 -3.95 -65.49
C ASN A 227 0.85 -2.41 -65.40
N ALA A 228 2.00 -1.81 -65.15
CA ALA A 228 2.27 -0.40 -65.42
C ALA A 228 3.76 -0.20 -65.74
N ILE A 229 4.19 -0.60 -66.95
CA ILE A 229 5.44 -0.13 -67.54
C ILE A 229 5.07 0.97 -68.55
N PRO A 230 5.49 2.23 -68.37
CA PRO A 230 5.31 3.24 -69.40
C PRO A 230 6.39 3.05 -70.47
N LYS A 231 6.00 2.65 -71.69
CA LYS A 231 6.80 2.83 -72.91
C LYS A 231 6.28 4.05 -73.64
N GLY A 232 7.08 5.11 -73.71
CA GLY A 232 6.83 6.21 -74.64
C GLY A 232 7.09 5.78 -76.09
N PRO A 233 6.50 6.47 -77.08
CA PRO A 233 7.07 6.68 -78.41
C PRO A 233 7.53 8.16 -78.53
N VAL A 234 8.78 8.47 -78.89
CA VAL A 234 9.39 8.48 -80.24
C VAL A 234 8.62 9.37 -81.23
N ASP A 235 9.33 10.43 -81.63
CA ASP A 235 9.08 11.52 -82.60
C ASP A 235 8.15 11.24 -83.79
N ASP A 236 7.30 12.23 -84.10
CA ASP A 236 7.33 13.05 -85.33
C ASP A 236 6.68 14.43 -85.05
#